data_AF-A0A528C4L9-F1
#
_entry.id   AF-A0A528C4L9-F1
#
_cell.length_a   1.000
_cell.length_b   1.000
_cell.length_c   1.000
_cell.angle_alpha   90.00
_cell.angle_beta   90.00
_cell.angle_gamma   90.00
#
_symmetry.space_group_name_H-M   'P 1'
#
loop_
_entity.id
_entity.type
_entity.pdbx_description
1 polymer ?
#
loop_
_entity_poly.entity_id
_entity_poly.type
_entity_poly.pdbx_seq_one_letter_code
_entity_poly.pdbx_strand_id
1 'polypeptide(L)'
;MFTRRNRVASTTAGYSGTPLPAKLGFKDGMTAAFIALPAELDDLADAVNFAQFDRLAEWSAISGIRQKYDAVHAFTRQRAEIEDRLAGIEMAVKRDGMVWV
;
A
#
# COMPACT_ATOMS: atom_id res chain seq x y z
N MET A 1 -18.50 37.10 1.53
CA MET A 1 -17.80 36.73 0.28
C MET A 1 -16.90 35.54 0.61
N PHE A 2 -17.43 34.31 0.51
CA PHE A 2 -16.71 33.10 0.92
C PHE A 2 -16.09 32.43 -0.31
N THR A 3 -14.76 32.42 -0.37
CA THR A 3 -13.98 31.84 -1.46
C THR A 3 -14.08 30.32 -1.42
N ARG A 4 -14.84 29.76 -2.37
CA ARG A 4 -14.96 28.32 -2.59
C ARG A 4 -13.61 27.80 -3.11
N ARG A 5 -12.86 27.08 -2.29
CA ARG A 5 -11.65 26.37 -2.73
C ARG A 5 -12.06 25.32 -3.76
N ASN A 6 -11.72 25.59 -5.03
CA ASN A 6 -11.91 24.66 -6.13
C ASN A 6 -10.84 23.57 -6.03
N ARG A 7 -11.23 22.36 -5.60
CA ARG A 7 -10.36 21.18 -5.61
C ARG A 7 -10.43 20.58 -7.02
N VAL A 8 -9.39 20.77 -7.82
CA VAL A 8 -9.23 20.02 -9.07
C VAL A 8 -9.06 18.55 -8.72
N ALA A 9 -10.03 17.73 -9.13
CA ALA A 9 -9.99 16.28 -8.99
C ALA A 9 -9.22 15.70 -10.18
N SER A 10 -8.04 15.16 -9.92
CA SER A 10 -7.24 14.41 -10.89
C SER A 10 -7.98 13.12 -11.25
N THR A 11 -8.34 13.01 -12.52
CA THR A 11 -9.04 11.85 -13.10
C THR A 11 -8.03 10.78 -13.50
N THR A 12 -7.72 9.83 -12.61
CA THR A 12 -6.97 8.62 -12.97
C THR A 12 -7.61 7.39 -12.32
N ALA A 13 -7.99 6.44 -13.18
CA ALA A 13 -8.50 5.09 -12.93
C ALA A 13 -9.66 4.96 -11.91
N GLY A 14 -10.86 4.71 -12.43
CA GLY A 14 -12.08 4.62 -11.64
C GLY A 14 -12.09 3.46 -10.65
N TYR A 15 -12.18 3.75 -9.36
CA TYR A 15 -12.96 2.99 -8.38
C TYR A 15 -13.50 3.92 -7.29
N SER A 16 -14.74 4.38 -7.50
CA SER A 16 -15.70 4.82 -6.46
C SER A 16 -15.17 5.87 -5.45
N GLY A 17 -15.40 7.17 -5.73
CA GLY A 17 -15.81 8.26 -4.80
C GLY A 17 -15.12 8.54 -3.45
N THR A 18 -14.32 7.65 -2.91
CA THR A 18 -13.53 7.76 -1.67
C THR A 18 -12.10 7.46 -2.06
N PRO A 19 -11.09 8.26 -1.63
CA PRO A 19 -9.70 7.96 -1.94
C PRO A 19 -9.42 6.51 -1.58
N LEU A 20 -8.95 5.71 -2.54
CA LEU A 20 -8.59 4.29 -2.36
C LEU A 20 -7.84 4.00 -1.04
N PRO A 21 -6.92 4.86 -0.57
CA PRO A 21 -6.21 4.67 0.70
C PRO A 21 -7.11 4.68 1.94
N ALA A 22 -8.16 5.51 1.92
CA ALA A 22 -9.15 5.55 3.01
C ALA A 22 -10.01 4.27 3.05
N LYS A 23 -10.13 3.55 1.93
CA LYS A 23 -10.80 2.24 1.86
C LYS A 23 -9.90 1.10 2.27
N LEU A 24 -8.60 1.21 2.01
CA LEU A 24 -7.58 0.26 2.43
C LEU A 24 -7.34 0.30 3.94
N GLY A 25 -7.83 1.32 4.63
CA GLY A 25 -7.68 1.47 6.09
C GLY A 25 -6.33 2.05 6.51
N PHE A 26 -5.59 2.65 5.57
CA PHE A 26 -4.33 3.34 5.87
C PHE A 26 -4.58 4.55 6.76
N LYS A 27 -3.69 4.75 7.73
CA LYS A 27 -3.73 5.85 8.69
C LYS A 27 -2.39 6.53 8.75
N ASP A 28 -2.41 7.81 9.10
CA ASP A 28 -1.20 8.56 9.37
C ASP A 28 -0.39 7.89 10.49
N GLY A 29 0.93 7.88 10.34
CA GLY A 29 1.86 7.28 11.30
C GLY A 29 2.06 5.75 11.15
N MET A 30 1.37 5.09 10.22
CA MET A 30 1.60 3.67 9.94
C MET A 30 2.95 3.41 9.26
N THR A 31 3.53 2.24 9.50
CA THR A 31 4.66 1.72 8.73
C THR A 31 4.15 0.76 7.66
N ALA A 32 4.32 1.12 6.38
CA ALA A 32 3.78 0.33 5.26
C ALA A 32 4.88 -0.30 4.38
N ALA A 33 4.58 -1.39 3.69
CA ALA A 33 5.42 -1.89 2.60
C ALA A 33 4.62 -2.03 1.31
N PHE A 34 5.17 -1.52 0.22
CA PHE A 34 4.61 -1.67 -1.12
C PHE A 34 5.49 -2.61 -1.94
N ILE A 35 4.94 -3.71 -2.44
CA ILE A 35 5.68 -4.72 -3.20
C ILE A 35 5.21 -4.70 -4.65
N ALA A 36 6.15 -4.60 -5.58
CA ALA A 36 5.92 -4.52 -7.02
C ALA A 36 4.90 -3.42 -7.41
N LEU A 37 4.94 -2.28 -6.70
CA LEU A 37 4.05 -1.15 -6.95
C LEU A 37 4.27 -0.61 -8.38
N PRO A 38 3.25 -0.64 -9.25
CA PRO A 38 3.34 -0.05 -10.58
C PRO A 38 3.56 1.46 -10.49
N ALA A 39 4.36 2.03 -11.39
CA ALA A 39 4.65 3.47 -11.40
C ALA A 39 3.38 4.33 -11.59
N GLU A 40 2.34 3.77 -12.21
CA GLU A 40 1.05 4.45 -12.39
C GLU A 40 0.25 4.59 -11.08
N LEU A 41 0.64 3.85 -10.04
CA LEU A 41 -0.01 3.83 -8.71
C LEU A 41 0.89 4.44 -7.63
N ASP A 42 1.90 5.21 -8.04
CA ASP A 42 2.87 5.81 -7.13
C ASP A 42 2.21 6.69 -6.05
N ASP A 43 1.14 7.38 -6.44
CA ASP A 43 0.30 8.23 -5.57
C ASP A 43 -0.29 7.48 -4.37
N LEU A 44 -0.32 6.13 -4.34
CA LEU A 44 -0.75 5.37 -3.17
C LEU A 44 0.22 5.49 -1.99
N ALA A 45 1.50 5.67 -2.25
CA ALA A 45 2.48 5.86 -1.17
C ALA A 45 2.36 7.25 -0.53
N ASP A 46 1.87 8.24 -1.30
CA ASP A 46 1.65 9.62 -0.83
C ASP A 46 0.22 9.86 -0.34
N ALA A 47 -0.56 8.79 -0.29
CA ALA A 47 -1.96 8.78 0.12
C ALA A 47 -2.25 9.30 1.53
N VAL A 48 -1.39 8.93 2.47
CA VAL A 48 -1.47 9.23 3.89
C VAL A 48 -0.06 9.56 4.38
N ASN A 49 0.04 10.21 5.53
CA ASN A 49 1.34 10.54 6.10
C ASN A 49 1.91 9.33 6.85
N PHE A 50 2.41 8.33 6.11
CA PHE A 50 3.08 7.17 6.70
C PHE A 50 4.28 7.62 7.55
N ALA A 51 4.48 6.98 8.71
CA ALA A 51 5.70 7.23 9.50
C ALA A 51 6.94 6.73 8.75
N GLN A 52 6.78 5.61 8.05
CA GLN A 52 7.79 5.02 7.17
C GLN A 52 7.06 4.17 6.14
N PHE A 53 7.56 4.13 4.91
CA PHE A 53 7.17 3.10 3.97
C PHE A 53 8.38 2.55 3.23
N ASP A 54 8.36 1.25 2.96
CA ASP A 54 9.38 0.59 2.15
C ASP A 54 8.79 0.21 0.79
N ARG A 55 9.60 0.35 -0.26
CA ARG A 55 9.24 -0.04 -1.61
C ARG A 55 10.12 -1.18 -2.08
N LEU A 56 9.49 -2.31 -2.31
CA LEU A 56 10.13 -3.53 -2.75
C LEU A 56 9.75 -3.75 -4.22
N ALA A 57 10.74 -3.90 -5.10
CA ALA A 57 10.45 -4.16 -6.51
C ALA A 57 9.84 -5.56 -6.74
N GLU A 58 10.15 -6.51 -5.87
CA GLU A 58 9.78 -7.92 -6.01
C GLU A 58 9.31 -8.53 -4.69
N TRP A 59 8.46 -9.55 -4.78
CA TRP A 59 7.97 -10.34 -3.64
C TRP A 59 9.07 -11.09 -2.90
N SER A 60 10.16 -11.43 -3.60
CA SER A 60 11.35 -12.05 -3.01
C SER A 60 12.03 -11.14 -1.97
N ALA A 61 11.95 -9.82 -2.16
CA ALA A 61 12.68 -8.85 -1.34
C ALA A 61 12.12 -8.69 0.09
N ILE A 62 10.88 -9.15 0.35
CA ILE A 62 10.34 -9.17 1.71
C ILE A 62 10.90 -10.34 2.54
N SER A 63 11.43 -11.37 1.88
CA SER A 63 12.04 -12.52 2.53
C SER A 63 13.28 -12.08 3.31
N GLY A 64 13.20 -12.14 4.65
CA GLY A 64 14.31 -11.76 5.55
C GLY A 64 14.18 -10.36 6.15
N ILE A 65 13.18 -9.58 5.77
CA ILE A 65 12.86 -8.34 6.46
C ILE A 65 12.38 -8.67 7.88
N ARG A 66 13.05 -8.11 8.89
CA ARG A 66 12.67 -8.22 10.30
C ARG A 66 11.73 -7.11 10.77
N GLN A 67 11.58 -6.08 9.94
CA GLN A 67 10.62 -5.00 10.17
C GLN A 67 9.21 -5.59 10.28
N LYS A 68 8.41 -5.02 11.17
CA LYS A 68 7.00 -5.36 11.33
C LYS A 68 6.16 -4.22 10.80
N TYR A 69 5.55 -4.40 9.62
CA TYR A 69 4.69 -3.41 8.99
C TYR A 69 3.27 -3.45 9.57
N ASP A 70 2.65 -2.28 9.68
CA ASP A 70 1.21 -2.15 9.98
C ASP A 70 0.36 -2.52 8.77
N ALA A 71 0.87 -2.26 7.56
CA ALA A 71 0.19 -2.60 6.33
C ALA A 71 1.19 -3.04 5.25
N VAL A 72 0.88 -4.11 4.52
CA VAL A 72 1.62 -4.49 3.31
C VAL A 72 0.67 -4.54 2.14
N HIS A 73 1.02 -3.85 1.06
CA HIS A 73 0.27 -3.90 -0.19
C HIS A 73 1.17 -4.46 -1.30
N ALA A 74 0.89 -5.67 -1.73
CA ALA A 74 1.70 -6.40 -2.67
C ALA A 74 0.95 -6.63 -3.98
N PHE A 75 1.50 -6.18 -5.10
CA PHE A 75 0.87 -6.31 -6.41
C PHE A 75 1.44 -7.52 -7.14
N THR A 76 0.57 -8.38 -7.66
CA THR A 76 1.00 -9.51 -8.50
C THR A 76 -0.01 -9.77 -9.62
N ARG A 77 0.48 -10.33 -10.73
CA ARG A 77 -0.34 -10.88 -11.81
C ARG A 77 -0.38 -12.41 -11.79
N GLN A 78 0.37 -13.05 -10.90
CA GLN A 78 0.58 -14.49 -10.87
C GLN A 78 0.16 -15.06 -9.52
N ARG A 79 -0.78 -16.02 -9.53
CA ARG A 79 -1.23 -16.72 -8.33
C ARG A 79 -0.08 -17.43 -7.59
N ALA A 80 0.87 -17.99 -8.32
CA ALA A 80 2.00 -18.73 -7.75
C ALA A 80 2.85 -17.85 -6.81
N GLU A 81 3.00 -16.55 -7.10
CA GLU A 81 3.75 -15.64 -6.22
C GLU A 81 3.07 -15.49 -4.85
N ILE A 82 1.74 -15.52 -4.81
CA ILE A 82 0.99 -15.50 -3.55
C ILE A 82 1.25 -16.79 -2.78
N GLU A 83 1.05 -17.95 -3.42
CA GLU A 83 1.19 -19.26 -2.78
C GLU A 83 2.61 -19.48 -2.22
N ASP A 84 3.63 -19.03 -2.95
CA ASP A 84 5.03 -19.23 -2.58
C ASP A 84 5.55 -18.19 -1.56
N ARG A 85 5.02 -16.97 -1.58
CA ARG A 85 5.64 -15.83 -0.88
C ARG A 85 4.76 -15.15 0.17
N LEU A 86 3.46 -15.42 0.21
CA LEU A 86 2.54 -14.82 1.19
C LEU A 86 2.98 -15.11 2.64
N ALA A 87 3.50 -16.30 2.92
CA ALA A 87 4.02 -16.64 4.26
C ALA A 87 5.15 -15.68 4.70
N GLY A 88 6.00 -15.23 3.78
CA GLY A 88 7.04 -14.23 4.05
C GLY A 88 6.45 -12.87 4.40
N ILE A 89 5.38 -12.47 3.71
CA ILE A 89 4.65 -11.23 3.99
C ILE A 89 3.98 -11.30 5.36
N GLU A 90 3.27 -12.40 5.67
CA GLU A 90 2.62 -12.60 6.96
C GLU A 90 3.61 -12.52 8.13
N MET A 91 4.83 -13.03 7.94
CA MET A 91 5.91 -12.87 8.92
C MET A 91 6.45 -11.45 9.03
N ALA A 92 6.36 -10.63 7.99
CA ALA A 92 6.82 -9.24 8.01
C ALA A 92 5.73 -8.26 8.48
N VAL A 93 4.49 -8.71 8.67
CA VAL A 93 3.38 -7.87 9.14
C VAL A 93 3.19 -8.02 10.66
N LYS A 94 2.69 -6.97 11.32
CA LYS A 94 2.25 -7.03 12.72
C LYS A 94 1.04 -7.96 12.87
N ARG A 95 0.80 -8.46 14.08
CA ARG A 95 -0.31 -9.40 14.34
C ARG A 95 -1.70 -8.80 14.04
N ASP A 96 -1.83 -7.50 14.21
CA ASP A 96 -3.01 -6.68 13.93
C ASP A 96 -2.88 -5.86 12.64
N GLY A 97 -1.83 -6.14 11.84
CA GLY A 97 -1.60 -5.49 10.57
C GLY A 97 -2.46 -6.07 9.45
N MET A 98 -2.41 -5.41 8.31
CA MET A 98 -3.21 -5.75 7.13
C MET A 98 -2.32 -6.12 5.94
N VAL A 99 -2.76 -7.11 5.18
CA VAL A 99 -2.13 -7.51 3.92
C VAL A 99 -3.14 -7.35 2.80
N TRP A 100 -2.76 -6.61 1.76
CA TRP A 100 -3.55 -6.37 0.56
C TRP A 100 -2.78 -6.91 -0.65
N VAL A 101 -3.40 -7.81 -1.41
CA VAL A 101 -2.85 -8.38 -2.65
C VAL A 101 -3.72 -8.01 -3.84
#